data_AF-A0A661FBX7-F1
#
_entry.id   AF-A0A661FBX7-F1
#
_cell.length_a   1.000
_cell.length_b   1.000
_cell.length_c   1.000
_cell.angle_alpha   90.00
_cell.angle_beta   90.00
_cell.angle_gamma   90.00
#
_symmetry.space_group_name_H-M   'P 1'
#
loop_
_entity.id
_entity.type
_entity.pdbx_description
1 polymer ?
#
loop_
_entity_poly.entity_id
_entity_poly.type
_entity_poly.pdbx_seq_one_letter_code
_entity_poly.pdbx_strand_id
1 'polypeptide(L)' 'MSLAIFDLDNTLIGDDSDHLWGQFLVDQGIVDKEQYEAANQQFYDDYKAGQLDIVAFLNFSLKVLTLHSPEKLFRWR' A
#
# COMPACT_ATOMS: atom_id res chain seq x y z
N MET A 1 16.26 -20.83 23.29
CA MET A 1 15.91 -19.49 22.80
C MET A 1 14.44 -19.48 22.41
N SER A 2 13.72 -18.43 22.76
CA SER A 2 12.32 -18.24 22.35
C SER A 2 12.25 -17.33 21.12
N LEU A 3 11.39 -17.68 20.17
CA LEU A 3 11.06 -16.87 18.99
C LEU A 3 9.72 -16.17 19.23
N ALA A 4 9.64 -14.89 18.90
CA ALA A 4 8.40 -14.13 18.87
C ALA A 4 8.28 -13.44 17.50
N ILE A 5 7.08 -13.47 16.92
CA ILE A 5 6.75 -12.88 15.62
C ILE A 5 5.61 -11.89 15.87
N PHE A 6 5.77 -10.68 15.33
CA PHE A 6 4.76 -9.63 15.41
C PHE A 6 4.43 -9.21 13.99
N ASP A 7 3.13 -9.04 13.75
CA ASP A 7 2.65 -8.34 12.58
C ASP A 7 2.88 -6.83 12.73
N LEU A 8 2.79 -6.07 11.63
CA LEU A 8 3.07 -4.63 11.63
C LEU A 8 1.78 -3.84 11.81
N ASP A 9 0.95 -3.79 10.78
CA ASP A 9 -0.23 -2.96 10.69
C ASP A 9 -1.30 -3.42 11.67
N ASN A 10 -1.96 -2.48 12.33
CA ASN A 10 -2.93 -2.75 13.40
C ASN A 10 -2.40 -3.61 14.57
N THR A 11 -1.08 -3.87 14.65
CA THR A 11 -0.44 -4.69 15.68
C THR A 11 0.66 -3.91 16.40
N LEU A 12 1.74 -3.55 15.70
CA LEU A 12 2.82 -2.72 16.23
C LEU A 12 2.57 -1.24 15.97
N ILE A 13 1.86 -0.91 14.89
CA ILE A 13 1.41 0.44 14.59
C ILE A 13 -0.12 0.48 14.57
N GLY A 14 -0.70 1.62 14.97
CA GLY A 14 -2.15 1.77 15.15
C GLY A 14 -2.92 2.11 13.87
N ASP A 15 -2.35 1.82 12.70
CA ASP A 15 -2.93 2.14 11.40
C ASP A 15 -2.37 1.20 10.31
N ASP A 16 -2.77 1.42 9.06
CA ASP A 16 -2.36 0.67 7.86
C ASP A 16 -1.27 1.43 7.08
N SER A 17 -0.03 0.92 7.14
CA SER A 17 1.11 1.53 6.46
C SER A 17 1.02 1.50 4.94
N ASP A 18 0.39 0.50 4.31
CA ASP A 18 0.23 0.45 2.85
C ASP A 18 -0.74 1.55 2.39
N HIS A 19 -1.86 1.69 3.10
CA HIS A 19 -2.83 2.75 2.83
C HIS A 19 -2.24 4.14 3.03
N LEU A 20 -1.59 4.39 4.17
CA LEU A 20 -0.98 5.69 4.50
C LEU A 20 0.12 6.05 3.50
N TRP A 21 0.90 5.06 3.06
CA TRP A 21 1.92 5.27 2.05
C TRP A 21 1.31 5.66 0.70
N GLY A 22 0.25 4.97 0.28
CA GLY A 22 -0.51 5.33 -0.89
C GLY A 22 -1.04 6.77 -0.85
N GLN A 23 -1.59 7.19 0.29
CA GLN A 23 -2.08 8.56 0.48
C GLN A 23 -0.95 9.59 0.39
N PHE A 24 0.22 9.31 0.97
CA PHE A 24 1.39 10.18 0.81
C PHE A 24 1.77 10.34 -0.66
N LEU A 25 1.78 9.26 -1.44
CA LEU A 25 2.12 9.30 -2.87
C LEU A 25 1.12 10.15 -3.67
N VAL A 26 -0.17 10.07 -3.33
CA VAL A 26 -1.23 10.93 -3.88
C VAL A 26 -0.97 12.39 -3.54
N ASP A 27 -0.69 12.70 -2.28
CA ASP A 27 -0.48 14.06 -1.80
C ASP A 27 0.78 14.72 -2.42
N GLN A 28 1.80 13.92 -2.73
CA GLN A 28 2.99 14.36 -3.46
C GLN A 28 2.79 14.45 -4.98
N GLY A 29 1.61 14.08 -5.51
CA GLY A 29 1.33 14.05 -6.94
C GLY A 29 2.17 13.01 -7.72
N ILE A 30 2.63 11.96 -7.04
CA ILE A 30 3.43 10.88 -7.64
C ILE A 30 2.53 9.90 -8.38
N VAL A 31 1.31 9.69 -7.88
CA VAL A 31 0.26 8.89 -8.50
C VAL A 31 -0.97 9.76 -8.77
N ASP A 32 -1.78 9.34 -9.74
CA ASP A 32 -3.05 10.00 -10.03
C ASP A 32 -4.05 9.72 -8.90
N LYS A 33 -4.55 10.79 -8.29
CA LYS A 33 -5.43 10.71 -7.12
C LYS A 33 -6.69 9.91 -7.40
N GLU A 34 -7.40 10.25 -8.48
CA GLU A 34 -8.71 9.69 -8.79
C GLU A 34 -8.62 8.19 -9.11
N GLN A 35 -7.63 7.81 -9.91
CA GLN A 35 -7.38 6.40 -10.23
C GLN A 35 -6.94 5.60 -8.99
N TYR A 36 -6.08 6.19 -8.16
CA TYR A 36 -5.53 5.49 -7.00
C TYR A 36 -6.58 5.28 -5.90
N GLU A 37 -7.36 6.31 -5.56
CA GLU A 37 -8.46 6.22 -4.58
C GLU A 37 -9.54 5.23 -5.04
N ALA A 38 -9.92 5.27 -6.33
CA ALA A 38 -10.93 4.34 -6.86
C ALA A 38 -10.46 2.87 -6.81
N ALA A 39 -9.21 2.61 -7.19
CA ALA A 39 -8.64 1.26 -7.13
C ALA A 39 -8.52 0.76 -5.69
N ASN A 40 -8.04 1.59 -4.76
CA ASN A 40 -7.96 1.24 -3.35
C ASN A 40 -9.33 0.94 -2.73
N GLN A 41 -10.35 1.76 -3.05
CA GLN A 41 -11.70 1.52 -2.56
C GLN A 41 -12.24 0.17 -3.06
N GLN A 42 -12.02 -0.16 -4.33
CA GLN A 42 -12.41 -1.45 -4.90
C GLN A 42 -11.71 -2.62 -4.18
N PHE A 43 -10.39 -2.56 -4.02
CA PHE A 43 -9.66 -3.62 -3.30
C PHE A 43 -10.08 -3.73 -1.84
N TYR A 44 -10.37 -2.61 -1.18
CA TYR A 44 -10.87 -2.61 0.20
C TYR A 44 -12.25 -3.26 0.33
N ASP A 45 -13.14 -3.04 -0.63
CA ASP A 45 -14.45 -3.68 -0.64
C ASP A 45 -14.36 -5.17 -1.00
N ASP A 46 -13.48 -5.55 -1.93
CA ASP A 46 -13.18 -6.95 -2.25
C ASP A 46 -12.58 -7.68 -1.03
N TYR A 47 -11.73 -7.00 -0.25
CA TYR A 47 -11.19 -7.52 1.00
C TYR A 47 -12.30 -7.79 2.02
N LYS A 48 -13.19 -6.82 2.26
CA LYS A 48 -14.34 -7.01 3.17
C LYS A 48 -15.27 -8.13 2.72
N ALA A 49 -15.42 -8.32 1.41
CA ALA A 49 -16.22 -9.40 0.83
C ALA A 49 -15.53 -10.77 0.87
N GLY A 50 -14.24 -10.82 1.23
CA GLY A 50 -13.42 -12.05 1.19
C GLY A 50 -13.11 -12.53 -0.23
N GLN A 51 -13.15 -11.63 -1.21
CA GLN A 51 -12.96 -11.90 -2.64
C GLN A 51 -11.71 -11.25 -3.23
N LEU A 52 -10.89 -10.61 -2.38
CA LEU A 52 -9.67 -9.93 -2.82
C LEU A 52 -8.72 -10.87 -3.57
N ASP A 53 -8.42 -10.51 -4.81
CA ASP A 53 -7.26 -11.04 -5.51
C ASP A 53 -6.00 -10.34 -4.98
N ILE A 54 -5.29 -11.04 -4.09
CA ILE A 54 -4.08 -10.53 -3.47
C ILE A 54 -2.96 -10.23 -4.47
N VAL A 55 -2.89 -10.95 -5.59
CA VAL A 55 -1.86 -10.73 -6.61
C VAL A 55 -2.18 -9.47 -7.41
N ALA A 56 -3.46 -9.24 -7.73
CA ALA A 56 -3.90 -8.02 -8.39
C ALA A 56 -3.65 -6.78 -7.50
N PHE A 57 -3.96 -6.88 -6.21
CA PHE A 57 -3.69 -5.84 -5.23
C PHE A 57 -2.19 -5.50 -5.15
N LEU A 58 -1.33 -6.51 -4.96
CA LEU A 58 0.12 -6.28 -4.88
C LEU A 58 0.68 -5.68 -6.17
N ASN A 59 0.21 -6.12 -7.34
CA ASN A 59 0.61 -5.53 -8.62
C ASN A 59 0.21 -4.04 -8.72
N PHE A 60 -0.91 -3.65 -8.11
CA PHE A 60 -1.33 -2.26 -8.02
C PHE A 60 -0.47 -1.47 -7.01
N SER A 61 -0.45 -1.88 -5.74
CA SER A 61 0.23 -1.14 -4.66
C SER A 61 1.74 -1.00 -4.92
N LEU A 62 2.37 -2.03 -5.46
CA LEU A 62 3.82 -2.04 -5.72
C LEU A 62 4.20 -1.40 -7.07
N LYS A 63 3.24 -1.04 -7.93
CA LYS A 63 3.53 -0.53 -9.28
C LYS A 63 4.44 0.68 -9.27
N VAL A 64 4.26 1.59 -8.31
CA VAL A 64 5.09 2.79 -8.14
C VAL A 64 6.57 2.45 -7.98
N LEU A 65 6.90 1.34 -7.32
CA LEU A 65 8.28 0.91 -7.12
C LEU A 65 8.97 0.55 -8.45
N THR A 66 8.20 0.16 -9.46
CA THR A 66 8.71 -0.18 -10.80
C THR A 66 8.89 1.04 -11.71
N LEU A 67 8.26 2.17 -11.38
CA LEU A 67 8.21 3.38 -12.22
C LEU A 67 9.30 4.40 -11.87
N HIS A 68 10.05 4.17 -10.80
CA HIS A 68 11.02 5.12 -10.27
C HIS A 68 12.33 4.43 -9.91
N SER A 69 13.45 5.17 -10.03
CA SER A 69 14.75 4.64 -9.65
C SER A 69 14.82 4.44 -8.13
N PRO A 70 15.65 3.49 -7.65
CA PRO A 70 15.85 3.28 -6.21
C PRO A 70 16.22 4.58 -5.47
N GLU A 71 17.05 5.44 -6.04
CA GLU A 71 17.45 6.71 -5.43
C GLU A 71 16.27 7.66 -5.22
N LYS A 72 15.30 7.65 -6.13
CA LYS A 72 14.08 8.45 -6.00
C LYS A 72 13.14 7.86 -4.94
N LEU A 73 12.97 6.54 -4.92
CA LEU A 73 12.19 5.84 -3.90
C LEU A 73 12.74 6.08 -2.49
N PHE A 74 14.07 6.03 -2.30
CA PHE A 74 14.71 6.28 -1.01
C PHE A 74 14.50 7.70 -0.47
N ARG A 75 14.16 8.67 -1.31
CA ARG A 75 13.84 10.04 -0.87
C ARG A 75 12.41 10.17 -0.34
N TRP A 76 11.57 9.18 -0.59
CA TRP A 76 10.18 9.20 -0.18
C TRP A 76 9.92 8.36 1.07
N ARG A 77 10.87 7.49 1.45
CA ARG A 77 10.87 6.76 2.73
C ARG A 77 10.74 7.68 3.95
#